data_AF-A0AAU0HWH8-F1
#
_entry.id   AF-A0AAU0HWH8-F1
#
_cell.length_a   1.000
_cell.length_b   1.000
_cell.length_c   1.000
_cell.angle_alpha   90.00
_cell.angle_beta   90.00
_cell.angle_gamma   90.00
#
_symmetry.space_group_name_H-M   'P 1'
#
loop_
_entity.id
_entity.type
_entity.pdbx_description
1 polymer ?
#
loop_
_entity_poly.entity_id
_entity_poly.type
_entity_poly.pdbx_seq_one_letter_code
_entity_poly.pdbx_strand_id
1 'polypeptide(L)'
;MPRLSIDISPEQHQKLKAIAALSGQSIKEYVLRRTLSDAPALDGLSEDQAFAALSQFLEPRIDQARRGEFSTRSMAEIRADARKQLDR
;
A
#
# COMPACT_ATOMS: atom_id res chain seq x y z
N MET A 1 2.65 20.74 -13.88
CA MET A 1 2.75 19.34 -13.44
C MET A 1 3.73 19.24 -12.28
N PRO A 2 3.33 18.65 -11.14
CA PRO A 2 4.25 18.43 -10.02
C PRO A 2 5.40 17.52 -10.46
N ARG A 3 6.62 17.83 -10.02
CA ARG A 3 7.84 17.06 -10.32
C ARG A 3 8.43 16.57 -9.01
N LEU A 4 8.66 15.27 -8.92
CA LEU A 4 9.38 14.63 -7.81
C LEU A 4 10.84 14.43 -8.23
N SER A 5 11.78 14.99 -7.46
CA SER A 5 13.22 14.74 -7.64
C SER A 5 13.70 13.83 -6.51
N ILE A 6 14.45 12.78 -6.85
CA ILE A 6 14.98 11.81 -5.90
C ILE A 6 16.48 11.66 -6.11
N ASP A 7 17.25 11.68 -5.03
CA ASP A 7 18.68 11.42 -5.07
C ASP A 7 18.93 9.93 -4.90
N ILE A 8 19.60 9.33 -5.89
CA ILE A 8 19.97 7.92 -5.90
C ILE A 8 21.38 7.77 -6.47
N SER A 9 22.10 6.77 -5.97
CA SER A 9 23.40 6.40 -6.53
C SER A 9 23.26 5.85 -7.97
N PRO A 10 24.33 5.90 -8.78
CA PRO A 10 24.32 5.33 -10.13
C PRO A 10 23.94 3.85 -10.16
N GLU A 11 24.40 3.05 -9.19
CA GLU A 11 24.06 1.63 -9.08
C GLU A 11 22.58 1.41 -8.75
N GLN A 12 22.00 2.23 -7.86
CA GLN A 12 20.57 2.16 -7.56
C GLN A 12 19.74 2.52 -8.79
N HIS A 13 20.13 3.54 -9.55
CA HIS A 13 19.48 3.89 -10.80
C HIS A 13 19.54 2.74 -11.82
N GLN A 14 20.69 2.07 -11.94
CA GLN A 14 20.85 0.94 -12.86
C GLN A 14 19.98 -0.27 -12.48
N LYS A 15 19.93 -0.61 -11.18
CA LYS A 15 19.02 -1.65 -10.66
C LYS A 15 17.57 -1.31 -10.92
N LEU A 16 17.17 -0.07 -10.62
CA LEU A 16 15.81 0.42 -10.82
C LEU A 16 15.40 0.37 -12.31
N LYS A 17 16.31 0.77 -13.20
CA LYS A 17 16.10 0.70 -14.66
C LYS A 17 15.92 -0.74 -15.14
N ALA A 18 16.72 -1.67 -14.66
CA ALA A 18 16.60 -3.07 -15.02
C ALA A 18 15.25 -3.65 -14.57
N ILE A 19 14.85 -3.38 -13.33
CA ILE A 19 13.58 -3.90 -12.79
C ILE A 19 12.37 -3.29 -13.51
N ALA A 20 12.41 -2.00 -13.82
CA ALA A 20 11.35 -1.34 -14.59
C ALA A 20 11.22 -1.94 -16.00
N ALA A 21 12.35 -2.18 -16.68
CA ALA A 21 12.37 -2.82 -17.99
C ALA A 21 11.83 -4.26 -17.97
N LEU A 22 12.21 -5.05 -16.96
CA LEU A 22 11.67 -6.40 -16.73
C LEU A 22 10.16 -6.38 -16.48
N SER A 23 9.66 -5.31 -15.86
CA SER A 23 8.23 -5.11 -15.59
C SER A 23 7.46 -4.51 -16.78
N GLY A 24 8.13 -4.30 -17.93
CA GLY A 24 7.56 -3.70 -19.13
C GLY A 24 7.13 -2.23 -18.95
N GLN A 25 7.71 -1.53 -17.98
CA GLN A 25 7.29 -0.18 -17.57
C GLN A 25 8.44 0.81 -17.68
N SER A 26 8.12 2.09 -17.85
CA SER A 26 9.11 3.15 -17.68
C SER A 26 9.55 3.25 -16.22
N ILE A 27 10.78 3.74 -15.97
CA ILE A 27 11.28 4.00 -14.61
C ILE A 27 10.30 4.90 -13.84
N LYS A 28 9.73 5.90 -14.51
CA LYS A 28 8.73 6.81 -13.93
C LYS A 28 7.52 6.05 -13.40
N GLU A 29 6.91 5.21 -14.24
CA GLU A 29 5.70 4.45 -13.86
C GLU A 29 6.00 3.43 -12.77
N TYR A 30 7.14 2.75 -12.86
CA TYR A 30 7.54 1.75 -11.89
C TYR A 30 7.76 2.37 -10.51
N VAL A 31 8.49 3.50 -10.44
CA VAL A 31 8.71 4.25 -9.18
C VAL A 31 7.40 4.76 -8.63
N LEU A 32 6.62 5.48 -9.44
CA LEU A 32 5.37 6.11 -8.98
C LEU A 32 4.39 5.08 -8.43
N ARG A 33 4.27 3.93 -9.11
CA ARG A 33 3.48 2.80 -8.62
C ARG A 33 4.07 2.29 -7.32
N ARG A 34 5.34 1.91 -7.26
CA ARG A 34 5.93 1.33 -6.05
C ARG A 34 5.90 2.27 -4.83
N THR A 35 6.07 3.57 -5.01
CA THR A 35 6.10 4.55 -3.92
C THR A 35 4.72 5.01 -3.48
N LEU A 36 3.70 4.92 -4.34
CA LEU A 36 2.33 5.39 -4.05
C LEU A 36 1.30 4.25 -3.94
N SER A 37 1.66 2.98 -4.15
CA SER A 37 0.72 1.83 -4.12
C SER A 37 0.34 1.33 -2.73
N ASP A 38 0.89 1.88 -1.64
CA ASP A 38 0.53 1.44 -0.29
C ASP A 38 -0.80 2.05 0.22
N ALA A 39 -1.41 2.94 -0.56
CA ALA A 39 -2.79 3.34 -0.40
C ALA A 39 -3.55 3.04 -1.70
N PRO A 40 -4.80 2.53 -1.65
CA PRO A 40 -5.65 2.56 -2.83
C PRO A 40 -5.69 4.01 -3.32
N ALA A 41 -5.39 4.22 -4.61
CA ALA A 41 -5.47 5.54 -5.21
C ALA A 41 -6.94 5.99 -5.15
N LEU A 42 -7.31 6.66 -4.05
CA LEU A 42 -8.60 7.32 -3.88
C LEU A 42 -8.71 8.53 -4.84
N ASP A 43 -7.59 8.96 -5.41
CA ASP A 43 -7.50 10.04 -6.39
C ASP A 43 -8.03 9.57 -7.75
N GLY A 44 -9.20 10.08 -8.14
CA GLY A 44 -9.81 9.84 -9.45
C GLY A 44 -10.92 8.77 -9.46
N LEU A 45 -11.23 8.15 -8.32
CA LEU A 45 -12.42 7.33 -8.17
C LEU A 45 -13.65 8.23 -8.03
N SER A 46 -14.75 7.86 -8.70
CA SER A 46 -16.04 8.44 -8.33
C SER A 46 -16.41 8.00 -6.91
N GLU A 47 -17.28 8.76 -6.24
CA GLU A 47 -17.77 8.42 -4.91
C GLU A 47 -18.32 6.98 -4.85
N ASP A 48 -19.06 6.57 -5.87
CA ASP A 48 -19.59 5.21 -6.02
C ASP A 48 -18.50 4.14 -6.09
N GLN A 49 -17.40 4.42 -6.79
CA GLN A 49 -16.28 3.50 -6.90
C GLN A 49 -15.49 3.38 -5.59
N ALA A 50 -15.31 4.51 -4.89
CA ALA A 50 -14.71 4.51 -3.55
C ALA A 50 -15.59 3.74 -2.55
N PHE A 51 -16.91 3.91 -2.62
CA PHE A 51 -17.87 3.19 -1.78
C PHE A 51 -17.89 1.69 -2.08
N ALA A 52 -17.84 1.30 -3.36
CA ALA A 52 -17.76 -0.10 -3.76
C ALA A 52 -16.47 -0.76 -3.26
N ALA A 53 -15.33 -0.08 -3.39
CA ALA A 53 -14.04 -0.56 -2.91
C ALA A 53 -14.02 -0.74 -1.38
N LEU A 54 -14.59 0.22 -0.64
CA LEU A 54 -14.73 0.11 0.81
C LEU A 54 -15.65 -1.05 1.21
N SER A 55 -16.78 -1.22 0.52
CA SER A 55 -17.72 -2.31 0.79
C SER A 55 -17.08 -3.68 0.59
N GLN A 56 -16.39 -3.87 -0.54
CA GLN A 56 -15.65 -5.10 -0.84
C GLN A 56 -14.55 -5.39 0.20
N PHE A 57 -13.88 -4.36 0.68
CA PHE A 57 -12.84 -4.50 1.70
C PHE A 57 -13.40 -4.91 3.07
N LEU A 58 -14.59 -4.43 3.43
CA LEU A 58 -15.22 -4.71 4.72
C LEU A 58 -16.00 -6.03 4.77
N GLU A 59 -16.51 -6.50 3.64
CA GLU A 59 -17.28 -7.74 3.53
C GLU A 59 -16.64 -8.96 4.25
N PRO A 60 -15.36 -9.31 4.01
CA PRO A 60 -14.73 -10.44 4.71
C PRO A 60 -14.64 -10.23 6.23
N ARG A 61 -14.49 -8.98 6.71
CA ARG A 61 -14.43 -8.67 8.15
C ARG A 61 -15.80 -8.78 8.81
N ILE A 62 -16.85 -8.41 8.10
CA ILE A 62 -18.24 -8.59 8.56
C ILE A 62 -18.53 -10.08 8.71
N ASP A 63 -18.10 -10.90 7.74
CA ASP A 63 -18.31 -12.34 7.82
C ASP A 63 -17.48 -12.99 8.95
N GLN A 64 -16.24 -12.54 9.18
CA GLN A 64 -15.45 -12.94 10.35
C GLN A 64 -16.18 -12.60 11.67
N ALA A 65 -16.68 -11.37 11.79
CA ALA A 65 -17.42 -10.94 12.96
C ALA A 65 -18.71 -11.77 13.19
N ARG A 66 -19.44 -12.10 12.12
CA ARG A 66 -20.62 -12.98 12.17
C ARG A 66 -20.28 -14.39 12.63
N ARG A 67 -19.09 -14.89 12.30
CA ARG A 67 -18.56 -16.18 12.81
C ARG A 67 -18.00 -16.09 14.23
N GLY A 68 -17.98 -14.90 14.84
CA GLY A 68 -17.42 -14.69 16.17
C GLY A 68 -15.88 -14.65 16.19
N GLU A 69 -15.24 -14.49 15.03
CA GLU A 69 -13.79 -14.40 14.89
C GLU A 69 -13.31 -12.99 15.26
N PHE A 70 -13.27 -12.70 16.56
CA PHE A 70 -12.75 -11.44 17.08
C PHE A 70 -11.28 -11.58 17.51
N SER A 71 -10.55 -10.47 17.43
CA SER A 71 -9.25 -10.38 18.09
C SER A 71 -9.42 -10.49 19.60
N THR A 72 -8.75 -11.45 20.22
CA THR A 72 -8.66 -11.59 21.68
C THR A 72 -7.65 -10.62 22.31
N ARG A 73 -6.90 -9.89 21.48
CA ARG A 73 -5.84 -8.99 21.94
C ARG A 73 -6.44 -7.75 22.58
N SER A 74 -5.87 -7.39 23.73
CA SER A 74 -6.10 -6.10 24.36
C SER A 74 -5.48 -4.96 23.56
N MET A 75 -5.96 -3.73 23.81
CA MET A 75 -5.37 -2.55 23.20
C MET A 75 -3.89 -2.34 23.55
N ALA A 76 -3.45 -2.80 24.72
CA ALA A 76 -2.05 -2.72 25.14
C ALA A 76 -1.14 -3.59 24.27
N GLU A 77 -1.57 -4.83 24.01
CA GLU A 77 -0.85 -5.78 23.15
C GLU A 77 -0.77 -5.30 21.70
N ILE A 78 -1.88 -4.76 21.17
CA ILE A 78 -1.91 -4.19 19.82
C ILE A 78 -0.88 -3.07 19.67
N ARG A 79 -0.81 -2.14 20.64
CA ARG A 79 0.18 -1.05 20.61
C ARG A 79 1.62 -1.54 20.72
N ALA A 80 1.86 -2.55 21.56
CA ALA A 80 3.18 -3.11 21.74
C ALA A 80 3.69 -3.78 20.46
N ASP A 81 2.84 -4.56 19.78
CA ASP A 81 3.18 -5.22 18.51
C ASP A 81 3.42 -4.22 17.38
N ALA A 82 2.58 -3.18 17.27
CA ALA A 82 2.77 -2.14 16.26
C ALA A 82 4.13 -1.42 16.39
N ARG A 83 4.57 -1.15 17.63
CA ARG A 83 5.91 -0.57 17.87
C ARG A 83 7.03 -1.50 17.45
N LYS A 84 6.95 -2.79 17.80
CA LYS A 84 7.94 -3.79 17.37
C LYS A 84 8.05 -3.94 15.85
N GLN A 85 6.98 -3.70 15.12
CA GLN A 85 7.00 -3.74 13.65
C GLN A 85 7.68 -2.53 13.02
N LEU A 86 7.71 -1.38 13.71
CA LEU A 86 8.41 -0.17 13.25
C LEU A 86 9.92 -0.24 13.51
N ASP A 87 10.34 -0.97 14.55
CA ASP A 87 11.74 -1.14 14.93
C ASP A 87 12.47 -2.26 14.13
N ARG A 88 11.81 -2.86 13.14
CA ARG A 88 12.31 -3.98 12.32
C ARG A 88 12.59 -3.54 10.89
#